data_AF-A0A257GRS7-F1
#
_entry.id   AF-A0A257GRS7-F1
#
_cell.length_a   1.000
_cell.length_b   1.000
_cell.length_c   1.000
_cell.angle_alpha   90.00
_cell.angle_beta   90.00
_cell.angle_gamma   90.00
#
_symmetry.space_group_name_H-M   'P 1'
#
loop_
_entity.id
_entity.type
_entity.pdbx_description
1 polymer ?
#
loop_
_entity_poly.entity_id
_entity_poly.type
_entity_poly.pdbx_seq_one_letter_code
_entity_poly.pdbx_strand_id
1 'polypeptide(L)'
;MTAPLPRGSFVLASDVLAGMERLVRGEVAVAKTEVRQNMRAMRRSALQFVLAAVFGVIALNLLAGASVAALVAFGLTAGTAGLTVGAVLLLGAYGCLSWGLSLLERRPAQPAQSFQKVGKGLNSFKPSVPAE
;
A
#
# COMPACT_ATOMS: atom_id res chain seq x y z
N MET A 1 -52.98 -38.72 -2.40
CA MET A 1 -52.72 -37.32 -2.78
C MET A 1 -52.39 -36.54 -1.50
N THR A 2 -51.12 -36.45 -1.12
CA THR A 2 -50.68 -35.72 0.08
C THR A 2 -50.10 -34.39 -0.34
N ALA A 3 -50.85 -33.31 -0.12
CA ALA A 3 -50.42 -31.95 -0.41
C ALA A 3 -49.18 -31.60 0.44
N PRO A 4 -48.12 -31.01 -0.14
CA PRO A 4 -46.97 -30.57 0.64
C PRO A 4 -47.39 -29.42 1.55
N LEU A 5 -47.16 -29.60 2.86
CA LEU A 5 -47.50 -28.61 3.89
C LEU A 5 -46.83 -27.25 3.59
N PRO A 6 -47.52 -26.13 3.87
CA PRO A 6 -46.98 -24.79 3.68
C PRO A 6 -45.71 -24.65 4.51
N ARG A 7 -44.54 -24.72 3.86
CA ARG A 7 -43.27 -24.41 4.49
C ARG A 7 -43.36 -22.94 4.88
N GLY A 8 -43.59 -22.70 6.17
CA GLY A 8 -43.87 -21.37 6.70
C GLY A 8 -42.83 -20.39 6.21
N SER A 9 -43.27 -19.21 5.80
CA SER A 9 -42.47 -18.08 5.30
C SER A 9 -41.23 -17.78 6.17
N PHE A 10 -41.30 -18.16 7.45
CA PHE A 10 -40.22 -18.16 8.42
C PHE A 10 -39.00 -19.02 8.01
N VAL A 11 -39.21 -20.18 7.40
CA VAL A 11 -38.15 -21.09 6.93
C VAL A 11 -37.40 -20.49 5.73
N LEU A 12 -38.12 -19.82 4.83
CA LEU A 12 -37.50 -19.13 3.69
C LEU A 12 -36.70 -17.89 4.12
N ALA A 13 -37.22 -17.13 5.10
CA ALA A 13 -36.49 -16.01 5.68
C ALA A 13 -35.20 -16.46 6.39
N SER A 14 -35.23 -17.59 7.10
CA SER A 14 -34.04 -18.15 7.73
C SER A 14 -33.01 -18.65 6.72
N ASP A 15 -33.43 -19.24 5.59
CA ASP A 15 -32.52 -19.69 4.53
C ASP A 15 -31.82 -18.51 3.82
N VAL A 16 -32.53 -17.40 3.59
CA VAL A 16 -31.94 -16.19 3.01
C VAL A 16 -30.95 -15.54 3.98
N LEU A 17 -31.28 -15.44 5.28
CA LEU A 17 -30.35 -14.97 6.30
C LEU A 17 -29.09 -15.84 6.38
N ALA A 18 -29.26 -17.16 6.37
CA ALA A 18 -28.15 -18.11 6.38
C ALA A 18 -27.28 -18.01 5.12
N GLY A 19 -27.87 -17.73 3.95
CA GLY A 19 -27.16 -17.47 2.71
C GLY A 19 -26.35 -16.17 2.76
N MET A 20 -26.94 -15.09 3.28
CA MET A 20 -26.30 -13.77 3.41
C MET A 20 -25.11 -13.82 4.38
N GLU A 21 -25.24 -14.57 5.47
CA GLU A 21 -24.17 -14.82 6.42
C GLU A 21 -22.98 -15.58 5.81
N ARG A 22 -23.26 -16.54 4.92
CA ARG A 22 -22.20 -17.26 4.18
C ARG A 22 -21.46 -16.35 3.19
N LEU A 23 -22.16 -15.44 2.51
CA LEU A 23 -21.54 -14.46 1.62
C LEU A 23 -20.65 -13.46 2.38
N VAL A 24 -21.17 -12.86 3.46
CA VAL A 24 -20.41 -11.89 4.27
C VAL A 24 -19.16 -12.54 4.87
N ARG A 25 -19.28 -13.76 5.41
CA ARG A 25 -18.10 -14.49 5.92
C ARG A 25 -17.10 -14.83 4.81
N GLY A 26 -17.58 -15.14 3.61
CA GLY A 26 -16.74 -15.37 2.43
C GLY A 26 -15.95 -14.13 1.99
N GLU A 27 -16.61 -12.99 1.86
CA GLU A 27 -15.96 -11.73 1.51
C GLU A 27 -14.98 -11.26 2.59
N VAL A 28 -15.33 -11.42 3.88
CA VAL A 28 -14.43 -11.10 5.00
C VAL A 28 -13.21 -12.03 5.00
N ALA A 29 -13.38 -13.31 4.69
CA ALA A 29 -12.26 -14.24 4.58
C ALA A 29 -11.30 -13.84 3.45
N VAL A 30 -11.84 -13.45 2.29
CA VAL A 30 -11.04 -13.01 1.13
C VAL A 30 -10.34 -11.68 1.40
N ALA A 31 -11.04 -10.69 1.99
CA ALA A 31 -10.44 -9.42 2.39
C ALA A 31 -9.31 -9.63 3.41
N LYS A 32 -9.50 -10.55 4.36
CA LYS A 32 -8.47 -10.90 5.35
C LYS A 32 -7.25 -11.57 4.71
N THR A 33 -7.44 -12.40 3.68
CA THR A 33 -6.31 -13.00 2.95
C THR A 33 -5.56 -11.97 2.12
N GLU A 34 -6.25 -11.05 1.45
CA GLU A 34 -5.61 -9.97 0.70
C GLU A 34 -4.79 -9.05 1.61
N VAL A 35 -5.34 -8.63 2.76
CA VAL A 35 -4.62 -7.79 3.73
C VAL A 35 -3.35 -8.51 4.22
N ARG A 36 -3.44 -9.82 4.52
CA ARG A 36 -2.27 -10.62 4.94
C ARG A 36 -1.24 -10.76 3.82
N GLN A 37 -1.68 -10.93 2.58
CA GLN A 37 -0.79 -11.06 1.43
C GLN A 37 -0.10 -9.72 1.11
N ASN A 38 -0.83 -8.62 1.17
CA ASN A 38 -0.30 -7.27 0.97
C ASN A 38 0.71 -6.88 2.06
N MET A 39 0.42 -7.20 3.33
CA MET A 39 1.38 -7.04 4.44
C MET A 39 2.66 -7.85 4.25
N ARG A 40 2.55 -9.10 3.76
CA ARG A 40 3.73 -9.94 3.49
C ARG A 40 4.59 -9.37 2.35
N ALA A 41 3.95 -8.81 1.32
CA ALA A 41 4.65 -8.13 0.23
C ALA A 41 5.35 -6.85 0.72
N MET A 42 4.64 -5.99 1.48
CA MET A 42 5.21 -4.79 2.10
C MET A 42 6.39 -5.10 3.03
N ARG A 43 6.37 -6.24 3.74
CA ARG A 43 7.47 -6.65 4.61
C ARG A 43 8.77 -6.94 3.85
N ARG A 44 8.70 -7.55 2.66
CA ARG A 44 9.90 -7.82 1.85
C ARG A 44 10.50 -6.52 1.32
N SER A 45 9.68 -5.59 0.84
CA SER A 45 10.15 -4.30 0.35
C SER A 45 10.74 -3.44 1.48
N ALA A 46 10.16 -3.48 2.69
CA ALA A 46 10.69 -2.75 3.83
C ALA A 46 12.14 -3.18 4.17
N LEU A 47 12.43 -4.48 4.14
CA LEU A 47 13.79 -4.98 4.37
C LEU A 47 14.77 -4.49 3.31
N GLN A 48 14.38 -4.52 2.03
CA GLN A 48 15.21 -4.03 0.94
C GLN A 48 15.48 -2.53 1.05
N PHE A 49 14.50 -1.74 1.49
CA PHE A 49 14.66 -0.31 1.75
C PHE A 49 15.69 -0.03 2.86
N VAL A 50 15.63 -0.78 3.97
CA VAL A 50 16.63 -0.64 5.04
C VAL A 50 18.02 -0.97 4.53
N LEU A 51 18.16 -2.05 3.77
CA LEU A 51 19.46 -2.44 3.22
C LEU A 51 20.00 -1.39 2.24
N ALA A 52 19.15 -0.90 1.34
CA ALA A 52 19.50 0.17 0.40
C ALA A 52 19.88 1.47 1.13
N ALA A 53 19.18 1.82 2.21
CA ALA A 53 19.52 2.98 3.03
C ALA A 53 20.90 2.85 3.68
N VAL A 54 21.22 1.68 4.25
CA VAL A 54 22.54 1.42 4.85
C VAL A 54 23.65 1.51 3.80
N PHE A 55 23.51 0.83 2.67
CA PHE A 55 24.49 0.92 1.58
C PHE A 55 24.61 2.34 1.03
N GLY A 56 23.48 3.06 0.93
CA GLY A 56 23.45 4.47 0.55
C GLY A 56 24.29 5.33 1.49
N VAL A 57 24.11 5.19 2.80
CA VAL A 57 24.89 5.93 3.81
C VAL A 57 26.38 5.61 3.71
N ILE A 58 26.75 4.33 3.57
CA ILE A 58 28.15 3.91 3.44
C ILE A 58 28.78 4.50 2.17
N ALA A 59 28.11 4.35 1.03
CA ALA A 59 28.59 4.88 -0.25
C ALA A 59 28.73 6.41 -0.21
N LEU A 60 27.75 7.11 0.37
CA LEU A 60 27.78 8.57 0.49
C LEU A 60 28.92 9.03 1.40
N ASN A 61 29.23 8.31 2.47
CA ASN A 61 30.35 8.60 3.35
C ASN A 61 31.71 8.43 2.63
N LEU A 62 31.86 7.34 1.88
CA LEU A 62 33.05 7.11 1.04
C LEU A 62 33.22 8.20 -0.01
N LEU A 63 32.13 8.60 -0.67
CA LEU A 63 32.15 9.68 -1.66
C LEU A 63 32.46 11.05 -1.03
N ALA A 64 31.94 11.31 0.17
CA ALA A 64 32.24 12.52 0.92
C ALA A 64 33.73 12.58 1.27
N GLY A 65 34.30 11.50 1.81
CA GLY A 65 35.74 11.40 2.10
C GLY A 65 36.59 11.61 0.85
N ALA A 66 36.22 10.97 -0.26
CA ALA A 66 36.90 11.13 -1.54
C ALA A 66 36.82 12.58 -2.07
N SER A 67 35.67 13.23 -1.92
CA SER A 67 35.48 14.63 -2.32
C SER A 67 36.35 15.58 -1.49
N VAL A 68 36.39 15.37 -0.17
CA VAL A 68 37.27 16.14 0.72
C VAL A 68 38.73 15.93 0.36
N ALA A 69 39.15 14.69 0.13
CA ALA A 69 40.52 14.39 -0.29
C ALA A 69 40.88 15.07 -1.63
N ALA A 70 39.95 15.08 -2.60
CA ALA A 70 40.13 15.77 -3.86
C ALA A 70 40.30 17.29 -3.67
N LEU A 71 39.46 17.93 -2.83
CA LEU A 71 39.58 19.34 -2.50
C LEU A 71 40.89 19.68 -1.78
N VAL A 72 41.34 18.82 -0.87
CA VAL A 72 42.64 18.98 -0.21
C VAL A 72 43.79 18.89 -1.22
N ALA A 73 43.69 18.00 -2.22
CA ALA A 73 44.68 17.91 -3.30
C ALA A 73 44.75 19.19 -4.16
N PHE A 74 43.68 19.99 -4.21
CA PHE A 74 43.68 21.32 -4.83
C PHE A 74 44.28 22.43 -3.93
N GLY A 75 44.83 22.07 -2.77
CA GLY A 75 45.49 23.01 -1.85
C GLY A 75 44.60 23.58 -0.76
N LEU A 76 43.36 23.10 -0.62
CA LEU A 76 42.52 23.48 0.53
C LEU A 76 42.99 22.77 1.81
N THR A 77 42.79 23.42 2.95
CA THR A 77 43.00 22.77 4.25
C THR A 77 41.89 21.75 4.50
N ALA A 78 42.22 20.63 5.15
CA ALA A 78 41.25 19.56 5.43
C ALA A 78 39.99 20.07 6.15
N GLY A 79 40.14 21.05 7.06
CA GLY A 79 39.02 21.67 7.77
C GLY A 79 38.06 22.40 6.83
N THR A 80 38.58 23.26 5.94
CA THR A 80 37.72 24.05 5.03
C THR A 80 37.08 23.17 3.95
N ALA A 81 37.84 22.21 3.39
CA ALA A 81 37.33 21.24 2.44
C ALA A 81 36.18 20.40 3.04
N GLY A 82 36.36 19.88 4.25
CA GLY A 82 35.33 19.12 4.98
C GLY A 82 34.06 19.93 5.22
N LEU A 83 34.21 21.20 5.60
CA LEU A 83 33.08 22.10 5.88
C LEU A 83 32.28 22.40 4.62
N THR A 84 32.94 22.66 3.49
CA THR A 84 32.27 22.89 2.21
C THR A 84 31.53 21.66 1.72
N VAL A 85 32.16 20.48 1.72
CA VAL A 85 31.52 19.22 1.28
C VAL A 85 30.34 18.88 2.17
N GLY A 86 30.52 18.98 3.49
CA GLY A 86 29.46 18.77 4.47
C GLY A 86 28.27 19.70 4.26
N ALA A 87 28.51 20.99 4.01
CA ALA A 87 27.45 21.97 3.73
C ALA A 87 26.67 21.60 2.46
N VAL A 88 27.34 21.20 1.37
CA VAL A 88 26.68 20.79 0.12
C VAL A 88 25.82 19.53 0.34
N LEU A 89 26.35 18.52 1.03
CA LEU A 89 25.59 17.31 1.36
C LEU A 89 24.38 17.61 2.25
N LEU A 90 24.51 18.52 3.21
CA LEU A 90 23.42 18.91 4.11
C LEU A 90 22.29 19.63 3.37
N LEU A 91 22.62 20.51 2.41
CA LEU A 91 21.64 21.13 1.52
C LEU A 91 20.93 20.09 0.64
N GLY A 92 21.68 19.13 0.08
CA GLY A 92 21.11 18.03 -0.68
C GLY A 92 20.16 17.15 0.15
N ALA A 93 20.54 16.83 1.39
CA ALA A 93 19.71 16.06 2.32
C ALA A 93 18.40 16.79 2.67
N TYR A 94 18.47 18.11 2.91
CA TYR A 94 17.29 18.94 3.16
C TYR A 94 16.33 18.97 1.95
N GLY A 95 16.87 19.08 0.73
CA GLY A 95 16.10 18.99 -0.51
C GLY A 95 15.41 17.63 -0.67
N CYS A 96 16.13 16.53 -0.41
CA CYS A 96 15.56 15.18 -0.48
C CYS A 96 14.45 14.96 0.56
N LEU A 97 14.64 15.45 1.80
CA LEU A 97 13.65 15.32 2.87
C LEU A 97 12.37 16.10 2.54
N SER A 98 12.50 17.36 2.11
CA SER A 98 11.35 18.17 1.73
C SER A 98 10.58 17.57 0.55
N TRP A 99 11.26 17.04 -0.46
CA TRP A 99 10.60 16.30 -1.54
C TRP A 99 9.89 15.05 -1.04
N GLY A 100 10.55 14.22 -0.22
CA GLY A 100 9.95 13.01 0.34
C GLY A 100 8.69 13.29 1.14
N LEU A 101 8.70 14.33 1.99
CA LEU A 101 7.54 14.77 2.76
C LEU A 101 6.40 15.25 1.85
N SER A 102 6.73 16.03 0.81
CA SER A 102 5.74 16.52 -0.15
C SER A 102 5.03 15.40 -0.94
N LEU A 103 5.67 14.23 -1.11
CA LEU A 103 5.06 13.06 -1.73
C LEU A 103 4.04 12.37 -0.79
N LEU A 104 4.23 12.47 0.53
CA LEU A 104 3.32 11.90 1.52
C LEU A 104 2.08 12.78 1.68
N GLU A 105 2.24 14.11 1.68
CA GLU A 105 1.14 15.07 1.75
C GLU A 105 0.19 14.99 0.54
N ARG A 106 0.68 14.55 -0.62
CA ARG A 106 -0.10 14.41 -1.86
C ARG A 106 -0.86 13.10 -1.98
N ARG A 107 -0.76 12.17 -1.02
CA ARG A 107 -1.53 10.92 -1.02
C ARG A 107 -2.72 11.03 -0.06
N PRO A 108 -3.92 11.45 -0.53
CA PRO A 108 -5.14 11.19 0.22
C PRO A 108 -5.28 9.67 0.32
N ALA A 109 -5.31 9.14 1.55
CA ALA A 109 -5.59 7.74 1.83
C ALA A 109 -7.04 7.41 1.41
N GLN A 110 -7.27 7.14 0.13
CA GLN A 110 -8.54 6.65 -0.38
C GLN A 110 -8.40 5.21 -0.90
N PRO A 111 -8.67 4.19 -0.06
CA PRO A 111 -9.00 2.86 -0.54
C PRO A 111 -10.54 2.79 -0.69
N ALA A 112 -11.10 3.27 -1.79
CA ALA A 112 -12.57 3.30 -1.93
C ALA A 112 -13.13 3.00 -3.32
N GLN A 113 -12.34 2.50 -4.27
CA GLN A 113 -12.87 2.21 -5.61
C GLN A 113 -13.20 0.73 -5.86
N SER A 114 -12.85 -0.19 -4.96
CA SER A 114 -13.26 -1.60 -5.09
C SER A 114 -14.68 -1.90 -4.60
N PHE A 115 -15.24 -1.08 -3.69
CA PHE A 115 -16.60 -1.31 -3.15
C PHE A 115 -17.71 -0.94 -4.15
N GLN A 116 -17.42 -0.17 -5.19
CA GLN A 116 -18.44 0.27 -6.15
C GLN A 116 -18.77 -0.78 -7.22
N LYS A 117 -17.97 -1.86 -7.33
CA LYS A 117 -18.23 -2.96 -8.27
C LYS A 117 -19.22 -4.00 -7.73
N VAL A 118 -19.44 -4.07 -6.42
CA VAL A 118 -20.38 -5.03 -5.82
C VAL A 118 -21.84 -4.61 -6.02
N GLY A 119 -22.14 -3.31 -5.98
CA GLY A 119 -23.52 -2.81 -6.19
C GLY A 119 -24.04 -2.92 -7.63
N LYS A 120 -23.14 -3.00 -8.64
CA LYS A 120 -23.55 -3.05 -10.06
C LYS A 120 -23.94 -4.45 -10.56
N GLY A 121 -23.52 -5.52 -9.87
CA GLY A 121 -23.84 -6.91 -10.27
C GLY A 121 -25.24 -7.40 -9.89
N LEU A 122 -25.98 -6.66 -9.05
CA LEU A 122 -27.32 -7.04 -8.60
C LEU A 122 -28.42 -6.57 -9.55
N ASN A 123 -28.14 -5.61 -10.45
CA ASN A 123 -29.11 -5.14 -11.45
C ASN A 123 -29.13 -6.00 -12.73
N SER A 124 -28.17 -6.92 -12.90
CA SER A 124 -28.10 -7.81 -14.08
C SER A 124 -28.90 -9.11 -13.93
N PHE A 125 -29.51 -9.37 -12.76
CA PHE A 125 -30.46 -10.47 -12.56
C PHE A 125 -31.90 -9.94 -12.51
N LYS A 126 -32.31 -9.20 -13.54
CA LYS A 126 -33.74 -9.18 -13.92
C LYS A 126 -33.94 -10.39 -14.85
N PRO A 127 -34.59 -11.48 -14.41
CA PRO A 127 -35.01 -12.51 -15.35
C PRO A 127 -35.98 -11.86 -16.33
N SER A 128 -35.61 -11.86 -17.61
CA SER A 128 -36.57 -11.70 -18.70
C SER A 128 -37.51 -12.89 -18.63
N VAL A 129 -38.65 -12.71 -17.95
CA VAL A 129 -39.81 -13.57 -18.15
C VAL A 129 -40.20 -13.36 -19.61
N PRO A 130 -40.10 -14.38 -20.47
CA PRO A 130 -40.64 -14.28 -21.82
C PRO A 130 -42.14 -14.01 -21.67
N ALA A 131 -42.58 -12.87 -22.18
CA ALA A 131 -43.98 -12.74 -22.54
C ALA A 131 -44.18 -13.62 -23.77
N GLU A 132 -45.31 -14.33 -23.76
CA GLU A 132 -45.88 -15.20 -24.80
C GLU A 132 -45.61 -16.71 -24.64
#